data_AF-A0A2E7RPW8-F1
#
_entry.id   AF-A0A2E7RPW8-F1
#
_cell.length_a   1.000
_cell.length_b   1.000
_cell.length_c   1.000
_cell.angle_alpha   90.00
_cell.angle_beta   90.00
_cell.angle_gamma   90.00
#
_symmetry.space_group_name_H-M   'P 1'
#
loop_
_entity.id
_entity.type
_entity.pdbx_description
1 polymer ?
#
loop_
_entity_poly.entity_id
_entity_poly.type
_entity_poly.pdbx_seq_one_letter_code
_entity_poly.pdbx_strand_id
1 'polypeptide(L)' 'FAEWNAVSSIGAFLFGLSQLLFLYIVIKAVFAGKKATAQVWDGAEGLEWTVDSPAPYHTFETPPKVNG' A
#
# COMPACT_ATOMS: atom_id res chain seq x y z
N PHE A 1 -32.14 -21.78 -4.55
CA PHE A 1 -31.27 -21.08 -5.52
C PHE A 1 -31.48 -19.56 -5.51
N ALA A 2 -32.71 -19.04 -5.59
CA ALA A 2 -32.98 -17.59 -5.59
C ALA A 2 -32.46 -16.86 -4.35
N GLU A 3 -32.60 -17.43 -3.15
CA GLU A 3 -32.11 -16.85 -1.89
C GLU A 3 -30.57 -16.69 -1.89
N TRP A 4 -29.85 -17.73 -2.31
CA TRP A 4 -28.40 -17.70 -2.41
C TRP A 4 -27.92 -16.69 -3.46
N ASN A 5 -28.62 -16.57 -4.60
CA ASN A 5 -28.32 -15.55 -5.60
C ASN A 5 -28.54 -14.13 -5.07
N ALA A 6 -29.55 -13.92 -4.22
CA ALA A 6 -29.80 -12.63 -3.58
C ALA A 6 -28.67 -12.26 -2.60
N VAL A 7 -28.22 -13.21 -1.78
CA VAL A 7 -27.06 -13.03 -0.89
C VAL A 7 -25.80 -12.69 -1.70
N SER A 8 -25.53 -13.42 -2.79
CA SER A 8 -24.40 -13.13 -3.68
C SER A 8 -24.49 -11.73 -4.30
N SER A 9 -25.70 -11.29 -4.68
CA SER A 9 -25.90 -9.96 -5.26
C SER A 9 -25.64 -8.85 -4.24
N ILE A 10 -26.09 -9.01 -2.99
CA ILE A 10 -25.78 -8.07 -1.91
C ILE A 10 -24.28 -8.00 -1.67
N GLY A 11 -23.59 -9.15 -1.61
CA GLY A 11 -22.13 -9.20 -1.48
C GLY A 11 -21.42 -8.51 -2.64
N ALA A 12 -21.90 -8.67 -3.88
CA ALA A 12 -21.34 -8.02 -5.06
C ALA A 12 -21.48 -6.50 -5.00
N PHE A 13 -22.62 -5.96 -4.56
CA PHE A 13 -22.79 -4.52 -4.39
C PHE A 13 -21.91 -3.95 -3.27
N LEU A 14 -21.80 -4.66 -2.14
CA LEU A 14 -20.90 -4.26 -1.06
C LEU A 14 -19.43 -4.25 -1.52
N PHE A 15 -19.03 -5.26 -2.29
CA PHE A 15 -17.71 -5.31 -2.89
C PHE A 15 -17.49 -4.18 -3.90
N GLY A 16 -18.48 -3.87 -4.74
CA GLY A 16 -18.40 -2.73 -5.66
C GLY A 16 -18.23 -1.39 -4.93
N LEU A 17 -18.96 -1.18 -3.83
CA LEU A 17 -18.83 0.01 -3.01
C LEU A 17 -17.46 0.11 -2.32
N SER A 18 -16.88 -1.02 -1.88
CA SER A 18 -15.55 -1.02 -1.26
C SER A 18 -14.45 -0.61 -2.25
N GLN A 19 -14.62 -0.89 -3.55
CA GLN A 19 -13.68 -0.41 -4.59
C GLN A 19 -13.68 1.13 -4.70
N LEU A 20 -14.85 1.78 -4.57
CA LEU A 20 -14.92 3.25 -4.56
C LEU A 20 -14.20 3.84 -3.36
N LEU A 21 -14.36 3.23 -2.17
CA LEU A 21 -13.64 3.63 -0.97
C LEU A 21 -12.12 3.43 -1.12
N PHE A 22 -11.70 2.29 -1.70
CA PHE A 22 -10.29 2.02 -1.98
C PHE A 22 -9.69 3.07 -2.92
N LEU A 23 -10.37 3.37 -4.03
CA LEU A 23 -9.92 4.41 -4.97
C LEU A 23 -9.79 5.77 -4.28
N TYR A 24 -10.78 6.15 -3.47
CA TYR A 24 -10.72 7.38 -2.69
C TYR A 24 -9.51 7.41 -1.74
N ILE A 25 -9.23 6.32 -1.03
CA ILE A 25 -8.06 6.21 -0.14
C ILE A 25 -6.75 6.35 -0.92
N VAL A 26 -6.63 5.71 -2.09
CA VAL A 26 -5.44 5.81 -2.95
C VAL A 26 -5.24 7.24 -3.44
N ILE A 27 -6.28 7.90 -3.96
CA ILE A 27 -6.22 9.30 -4.41
C ILE A 27 -5.77 10.18 -3.25
N LYS A 28 -6.38 10.02 -2.07
CA LYS A 28 -6.00 10.78 -0.89
C LYS A 28 -4.54 10.53 -0.49
N ALA A 29 -4.05 9.29 -0.54
CA ALA A 29 -2.68 8.94 -0.18
C ALA A 29 -1.65 9.51 -1.17
N VAL A 30 -2.00 9.64 -2.45
CA VAL A 30 -1.13 10.24 -3.47
C VAL A 30 -1.03 11.76 -3.33
N PHE A 31 -2.17 12.43 -3.09
CA PHE A 31 -2.25 13.89 -3.18
C PHE A 31 -2.26 14.61 -1.82
N ALA A 32 -2.46 13.90 -0.71
CA ALA A 32 -2.62 14.51 0.60
C ALA A 32 -1.97 13.69 1.71
N GLY A 33 -1.79 14.31 2.88
CA GLY A 33 -1.23 13.67 4.07
C GLY A 33 0.26 13.92 4.29
N LYS A 34 0.82 13.20 5.25
CA LYS A 34 2.23 13.30 5.62
C LYS A 34 3.05 12.37 4.73
N LYS A 35 4.23 12.81 4.31
CA LYS A 35 5.18 11.96 3.59
C LYS A 35 5.58 10.78 4.46
N ALA A 36 5.72 9.61 3.83
CA ALA A 36 6.25 8.41 4.44
C ALA A 36 7.71 8.62 4.87
N THR A 37 8.10 8.05 6.01
CA THR A 37 9.50 7.86 6.37
C THR A 37 10.12 6.75 5.51
N ALA A 38 11.45 6.56 5.57
CA ALA A 38 12.09 5.40 4.94
C ALA A 38 11.56 4.08 5.54
N GLN A 39 11.35 4.05 6.86
CA GLN A 39 10.87 2.89 7.63
C GLN A 39 9.46 3.17 8.19
N VAL A 40 8.41 2.92 7.41
CA VAL A 40 7.01 3.26 7.81
C VAL A 40 6.26 2.15 8.53
N TRP A 41 6.70 0.90 8.41
CA TRP A 41 6.01 -0.25 9.02
C TRP A 41 6.74 -0.75 10.25
N ASP A 42 5.99 -1.33 11.18
CA ASP A 42 6.56 -2.06 12.29
C ASP A 42 7.28 -3.31 11.77
N GLY A 43 8.53 -3.51 12.21
CA GLY A 43 9.36 -4.63 11.74
C GLY A 43 9.89 -4.47 10.31
N ALA A 44 9.89 -3.24 9.76
CA ALA A 44 10.54 -2.94 8.50
C ALA A 44 12.08 -3.13 8.63
N GLU A 45 12.56 -4.26 8.15
CA GLU A 45 13.97 -4.69 8.16
C GLU A 45 14.43 -5.01 6.75
N GLY A 46 15.72 -4.82 6.47
CA GLY A 46 16.29 -5.00 5.12
C GLY A 46 16.81 -3.70 4.52
N LEU A 47 17.48 -3.82 3.37
CA LEU A 47 18.15 -2.69 2.72
C LEU A 47 17.15 -1.70 2.12
N GLU A 48 15.98 -2.16 1.69
CA GLU A 48 14.92 -1.32 1.12
C GLU A 48 14.41 -0.25 2.09
N TRP A 49 14.51 -0.49 3.40
CA TRP A 49 14.10 0.45 4.45
C TRP A 49 15.22 1.43 4.86
N THR A 50 16.40 1.30 4.27
CA THR A 50 17.51 2.25 4.43
C THR A 50 17.51 3.34 3.34
N VAL A 51 16.56 3.28 2.42
CA VAL A 51 16.43 4.17 1.27
C VAL A 51 15.28 5.14 1.53
N ASP A 52 15.45 6.41 1.14
CA ASP A 52 14.40 7.42 1.27
C ASP A 52 13.12 7.05 0.50
N SER A 53 12.00 7.60 0.96
CA SER A 53 10.70 7.52 0.29
C SER A 53 10.24 8.91 -0.19
N PRO A 54 10.11 9.16 -1.50
CA PRO A 54 10.31 8.22 -2.61
C PRO A 54 11.78 7.89 -2.84
N ALA A 55 12.03 6.70 -3.41
CA ALA A 55 13.38 6.25 -3.69
C ALA A 55 14.09 7.17 -4.70
N PRO A 56 15.39 7.48 -4.49
CA PRO A 56 16.21 8.17 -5.48
C PRO A 56 16.40 7.28 -6.72
N TYR A 57 16.78 7.90 -7.85
CA TYR A 57 16.99 7.20 -9.12
C TYR A 57 18.08 6.11 -9.04
N HIS A 58 19.14 6.36 -8.27
CA HIS A 58 20.15 5.36 -7.91
C HIS A 58 20.05 5.07 -6.41
N THR A 59 19.68 3.84 -6.07
CA THR A 59 19.37 3.42 -4.70
C THR A 59 20.58 3.45 -3.76
N PHE A 60 21.75 2.99 -4.23
CA PHE A 60 22.99 3.00 -3.47
C PHE A 60 24.16 3.39 -4.39
N GLU A 61 24.88 4.47 -4.05
CA GLU A 61 26.12 4.83 -4.75
C GLU A 61 27.31 4.00 -4.25
N THR A 62 27.32 3.67 -2.96
CA THR A 62 28.31 2.79 -2.34
C THR A 62 27.63 1.50 -1.89
N PRO A 63 28.23 0.32 -2.14
CA PRO A 63 27.62 -0.95 -1.74
C PRO A 63 27.34 -1.00 -0.22
N PRO A 64 26.10 -1.27 0.19
CA PRO A 64 25.77 -1.37 1.60
C PRO A 64 26.40 -2.61 2.21
N LYS A 65 26.83 -2.51 3.48
CA LYS A 65 27.35 -3.66 4.22
C LYS A 65 26.18 -4.48 4.74
N VAL A 66 26.17 -5.76 4.40
CA VAL A 66 25.19 -6.74 4.93
C VAL A 66 25.92 -7.62 5.93
N ASN A 67 25.42 -7.63 7.16
CA ASN A 67 25.87 -8.59 8.17
C ASN A 67 24.93 -9.79 8.05
N GLY A 68 25.46 -10.94 7.62
CA GLY A 68 24.74 -12.21 7.55
C GLY A 68 24.62 -12.89 8.91
#